data_AF-A0A067BGJ4-F1
#
_entry.id   AF-A0A067BGJ4-F1
#
_cell.length_a   1.000
_cell.length_b   1.000
_cell.length_c   1.000
_cell.angle_alpha   90.00
_cell.angle_beta   90.00
_cell.angle_gamma   90.00
#
_symmetry.space_group_name_H-M   'P 1'
#
loop_
_entity.id
_entity.type
_entity.pdbx_description
1 polymer ?
#
loop_
_entity_poly.entity_id
_entity_poly.type
_entity_poly.pdbx_seq_one_letter_code
_entity_poly.pdbx_strand_id
1 'polypeptide(L)'
;MHTLLGKNGPSHAECFRRYGALPLTSAAFGKELAIRIVLGRAASIAADCNRSVTPLLSTAFDFFTRVIFRVQEAGDAPRVPLAVVDQCTRCAHFNVHELGAAVTCVAQCPICNHALQRGGPFWAGPLQERTVLTTAAALPGLDAARRYLDGVLLEESSAPFYYSVPRLFRAFKHVQPPSLAAFKHALRSIGHDVTTSHLDPMSIKTRSSSRDIYSVVKAWLVTQAPSTAELSSLLSSSQAVFLSAARDAKDDVWATPTKCTRQHMEDCSLLPPTSAAIRPPLALLVSIDTTDDLASAIDAAPAGATLCLARGSYVVTTLRIAKAITLQSMCGGEGSTVVIGHVVIEGNSSVVLDGLVLQPPKRPTPKAHTLLVSSGRVSIERCVLQRSARNIAVVCVANRSHVTMRLSRISDGLQAGLYVCGGFDWYCNVLTLETGKATADVSHCTIERSAGCGVDISGGAACTLSHSAIANCKKSGVFAHAFGTLTMRDCRVEKNHMAGVEVTTHAHASIETSWIVRGLKGGILLHSGGRATIQDNVMHKNAMAGIDVRGVGSAAVVHRNHVCNGRASGIYVSDHAHADVVGNEICGHRRAGLETTGDASITASDNRCVGNGRNELEAT
;
A
#
# COMPACT_ATOMS: atom_id res chain seq x y z
N MET A 1 9.20 -10.68 9.99
CA MET A 1 7.92 -11.21 9.48
C MET A 1 8.05 -12.42 8.54
N HIS A 2 8.93 -12.44 7.53
CA HIS A 2 9.06 -13.59 6.61
C HIS A 2 9.30 -14.94 7.30
N THR A 3 10.17 -14.97 8.31
CA THR A 3 10.41 -16.14 9.18
C THR A 3 9.15 -16.56 9.93
N LEU A 4 8.50 -15.59 10.61
CA LEU A 4 7.32 -15.82 11.46
C LEU A 4 6.05 -16.19 10.68
N LEU A 5 5.98 -15.87 9.39
CA LEU A 5 4.86 -16.24 8.50
C LEU A 5 5.04 -17.61 7.82
N GLY A 6 6.20 -18.25 7.97
CA GLY A 6 6.41 -19.62 7.47
C GLY A 6 6.21 -19.76 5.96
N LYS A 7 6.66 -18.81 5.12
CA LYS A 7 6.37 -18.83 3.67
C LYS A 7 6.96 -20.04 2.92
N ASN A 8 7.99 -20.70 3.45
CA ASN A 8 8.65 -21.88 2.87
C ASN A 8 9.32 -22.76 3.95
N GLY A 9 9.71 -23.99 3.61
CA GLY A 9 10.37 -24.93 4.55
C GLY A 9 11.55 -24.33 5.34
N PRO A 10 12.51 -23.62 4.71
CA PRO A 10 13.61 -22.97 5.42
C PRO A 10 13.16 -21.96 6.48
N SER A 11 12.08 -21.20 6.21
CA SER A 11 11.54 -20.24 7.19
C SER A 11 10.92 -20.92 8.41
N HIS A 12 10.43 -22.15 8.29
CA HIS A 12 9.90 -22.92 9.42
C HIS A 12 11.03 -23.34 10.36
N ALA A 13 12.11 -23.92 9.81
CA ALA A 13 13.29 -24.30 10.57
C ALA A 13 13.93 -23.08 11.26
N GLU A 14 14.00 -21.96 10.55
CA GLU A 14 14.55 -20.72 11.10
C GLU A 14 13.66 -20.12 12.22
N CYS A 15 12.34 -20.20 12.06
CA CYS A 15 11.40 -19.75 13.08
C CYS A 15 11.51 -20.61 14.34
N PHE A 16 11.57 -21.93 14.17
CA PHE A 16 11.78 -22.85 15.28
C PHE A 16 13.10 -22.59 15.99
N ARG A 17 14.20 -22.43 15.23
CA ARG A 17 15.54 -22.15 15.79
C ARG A 17 15.59 -20.86 16.62
N ARG A 18 14.92 -19.80 16.17
CA ARG A 18 14.96 -18.48 16.85
C ARG A 18 13.93 -18.33 17.95
N TYR A 19 12.73 -18.88 17.75
CA TYR A 19 11.56 -18.59 18.59
C TYR A 19 10.99 -19.83 19.30
N GLY A 20 11.51 -21.02 19.03
CA GLY A 20 11.00 -22.26 19.61
C GLY A 20 9.58 -22.60 19.14
N ALA A 21 9.13 -22.05 18.02
CA ALA A 21 7.75 -22.17 17.53
C ALA A 21 7.69 -22.45 16.03
N LEU A 22 6.69 -23.24 15.63
CA LEU A 22 6.36 -23.52 14.24
C LEU A 22 5.35 -22.49 13.70
N PRO A 23 5.69 -21.75 12.62
CA PRO A 23 4.74 -20.86 11.97
C PRO A 23 3.78 -21.64 11.07
N LEU A 24 2.70 -20.99 10.61
CA LEU A 24 1.75 -21.60 9.67
C LEU A 24 1.77 -20.93 8.31
N THR A 25 1.96 -21.74 7.28
CA THR A 25 1.97 -21.28 5.88
C THR A 25 0.56 -20.85 5.47
N SER A 26 0.43 -19.66 4.87
CA SER A 26 -0.86 -19.14 4.38
C SER A 26 -1.93 -18.97 5.47
N ALA A 27 -1.54 -18.82 6.74
CA ALA A 27 -2.46 -18.58 7.84
C ALA A 27 -3.29 -17.30 7.61
N ALA A 28 -4.61 -17.42 7.79
CA ALA A 28 -5.53 -16.31 7.62
C ALA A 28 -5.19 -15.14 8.56
N PHE A 29 -4.78 -15.50 9.77
CA PHE A 29 -4.40 -14.65 10.89
C PHE A 29 -2.87 -14.52 11.04
N GLY A 30 -2.10 -14.75 9.98
CA GLY A 30 -0.64 -14.89 10.06
C GLY A 30 0.09 -13.72 10.73
N LYS A 31 -0.42 -12.49 10.61
CA LYS A 31 0.17 -11.33 11.31
C LYS A 31 0.03 -11.45 12.83
N GLU A 32 -1.13 -11.89 13.31
CA GLU A 32 -1.38 -12.09 14.73
C GLU A 32 -0.60 -13.29 15.27
N LEU A 33 -0.51 -14.39 14.50
CA LEU A 33 0.33 -15.53 14.86
C LEU A 33 1.80 -15.12 15.02
N ALA A 34 2.32 -14.29 14.12
CA ALA A 34 3.69 -13.80 14.21
C ALA A 34 3.95 -12.99 15.50
N ILE A 35 3.03 -12.09 15.87
CA ILE A 35 3.07 -11.35 17.15
C ILE A 35 3.11 -12.33 18.32
N ARG A 36 2.19 -13.30 18.32
CA ARG A 36 2.03 -14.25 19.42
C ARG A 36 3.21 -15.21 19.54
N ILE A 37 3.88 -15.58 18.46
CA ILE A 37 5.12 -16.37 18.49
C ILE A 37 6.24 -15.58 19.20
N VAL A 38 6.41 -14.30 18.85
CA VAL A 38 7.43 -13.44 19.48
C VAL A 38 7.14 -13.27 20.98
N LEU A 39 5.89 -12.99 21.33
CA LEU A 39 5.46 -12.89 22.73
C LEU A 39 5.63 -14.21 23.49
N GLY A 40 5.28 -15.33 22.86
CA GLY A 40 5.43 -16.66 23.47
C GLY A 40 6.88 -16.93 23.82
N ARG A 41 7.82 -16.65 22.91
CA ARG A 41 9.25 -16.80 23.18
C ARG A 41 9.73 -15.86 24.29
N ALA A 42 9.34 -14.59 24.24
CA ALA A 42 9.71 -13.62 25.27
C ALA A 42 9.20 -14.04 26.66
N ALA A 43 7.96 -14.51 26.73
CA ALA A 43 7.35 -14.97 27.98
C ALA A 43 7.99 -16.26 28.51
N SER A 44 8.37 -17.20 27.64
CA SER A 44 9.13 -18.39 28.04
C SER A 44 10.49 -18.01 28.64
N ILE A 45 11.25 -17.13 27.97
CA ILE A 45 12.56 -16.67 28.47
C ILE A 45 12.41 -15.94 29.81
N ALA A 46 11.37 -15.11 29.96
CA ALA A 46 11.11 -14.40 31.21
C ALA A 46 10.77 -15.37 32.35
N ALA A 47 9.97 -16.40 32.07
CA ALA A 47 9.62 -17.42 33.05
C ALA A 47 10.84 -18.19 33.56
N ASP A 48 11.80 -18.51 32.67
CA ASP A 48 13.09 -19.12 33.05
C ASP A 48 13.89 -18.25 34.04
N CYS A 49 13.59 -16.94 34.11
CA CYS A 49 14.21 -15.97 35.00
C CYS A 49 13.30 -15.57 36.19
N ASN A 50 12.23 -16.32 36.50
CA ASN A 50 11.22 -15.95 37.52
C ASN A 50 10.64 -14.54 37.28
N ARG A 51 10.39 -14.22 36.01
CA ARG A 51 9.75 -12.98 35.56
C ARG A 51 8.49 -13.28 34.75
N SER A 52 7.59 -12.31 34.71
CA SER A 52 6.40 -12.33 33.85
C SER A 52 6.48 -11.26 32.78
N VAL A 53 5.79 -11.50 31.66
CA VAL A 53 5.66 -10.56 30.54
C VAL A 53 4.22 -10.10 30.44
N THR A 54 4.01 -8.79 30.41
CA THR A 54 2.70 -8.16 30.15
C THR A 54 2.77 -7.38 28.84
N PRO A 55 2.12 -7.84 27.75
CA PRO A 55 2.03 -7.08 26.51
C PRO A 55 1.30 -5.75 26.73
N LEU A 56 1.93 -4.64 26.35
CA LEU A 56 1.36 -3.29 26.45
C LEU A 56 0.74 -2.86 25.12
N LEU A 57 1.53 -2.96 24.04
CA LEU A 57 1.11 -2.65 22.68
C LEU A 57 1.73 -3.64 21.69
N SER A 58 0.91 -4.36 20.95
CA SER A 58 1.34 -5.23 19.86
C SER A 58 0.77 -4.78 18.52
N THR A 59 1.60 -4.72 17.48
CA THR A 59 1.16 -4.31 16.13
C THR A 59 2.04 -4.92 15.04
N ALA A 60 1.53 -4.95 13.81
CA ALA A 60 2.29 -5.33 12.64
C ALA A 60 2.02 -4.35 11.49
N PHE A 61 3.09 -3.75 10.97
CA PHE A 61 3.07 -2.87 9.79
C PHE A 61 3.90 -3.52 8.69
N ASP A 62 3.29 -3.77 7.53
CA ASP A 62 3.89 -4.40 6.36
C ASP A 62 4.73 -5.67 6.65
N PHE A 63 6.05 -5.50 6.81
CA PHE A 63 7.04 -6.58 6.91
C PHE A 63 7.68 -6.73 8.29
N PHE A 64 7.25 -5.95 9.29
CA PHE A 64 7.76 -6.08 10.64
C PHE A 64 6.64 -6.08 11.68
N THR A 65 6.99 -6.63 12.84
CA THR A 65 6.10 -6.83 13.97
C THR A 65 6.71 -6.06 15.12
N ARG A 66 5.95 -5.20 15.79
CA ARG A 66 6.40 -4.45 16.95
C ARG A 66 5.59 -4.89 18.15
N VAL A 67 6.30 -5.29 19.20
CA VAL A 67 5.71 -5.73 20.45
C VAL A 67 6.39 -4.94 21.56
N ILE A 68 5.59 -4.19 22.30
CA ILE A 68 5.99 -3.47 23.50
C ILE A 68 5.39 -4.23 24.67
N PHE A 69 6.23 -4.67 25.60
CA PHE A 69 5.80 -5.42 26.76
C PHE A 69 6.61 -5.00 27.98
N ARG A 70 6.01 -5.15 29.16
CA ARG A 70 6.66 -4.94 30.45
C ARG A 70 7.15 -6.28 30.97
N VAL A 71 8.35 -6.29 31.56
CA VAL A 71 8.89 -7.43 32.31
C VAL A 71 8.82 -7.08 33.79
N GLN A 72 8.26 -7.98 34.61
CA GLN A 72 8.10 -7.75 36.04
C GLN A 72 8.51 -8.99 36.83
N GLU A 73 8.85 -8.81 38.11
CA GLU A 73 9.03 -9.95 39.01
C GLU A 73 7.75 -10.77 39.06
N ALA A 74 7.88 -12.09 38.95
CA ALA A 74 6.79 -13.01 39.18
C ALA A 74 7.00 -13.72 40.52
N GLY A 75 5.91 -14.08 41.19
CA GLY A 75 5.96 -15.03 42.30
C GLY A 75 6.39 -16.44 41.83
N ASP A 76 6.37 -17.40 42.74
CA ASP A 76 6.80 -18.77 42.43
C ASP A 76 5.97 -19.40 41.28
N ALA A 77 6.67 -19.89 40.25
CA ALA A 77 6.13 -20.58 39.07
C ALA A 77 5.09 -19.79 38.22
N PRO A 78 5.50 -18.71 37.52
CA PRO A 78 4.59 -17.98 36.62
C PRO A 78 4.05 -18.88 35.51
N ARG A 79 2.73 -19.12 35.48
CA ARG A 79 2.08 -19.84 34.38
C ARG A 79 2.17 -19.00 33.11
N VAL A 80 2.93 -19.47 32.12
CA VAL A 80 2.99 -18.83 30.80
C VAL A 80 1.80 -19.30 29.96
N PRO A 81 0.89 -18.40 29.52
CA PRO A 81 -0.25 -18.77 28.70
C PRO A 81 0.22 -19.05 27.27
N LEU A 82 0.72 -20.26 27.03
CA LEU A 82 1.10 -20.74 25.71
C LEU A 82 0.00 -21.63 25.12
N ALA A 83 -0.18 -21.58 23.81
CA ALA A 83 -1.10 -22.42 23.08
C ALA A 83 -0.50 -22.89 21.75
N VAL A 84 -1.12 -23.92 21.17
CA VAL A 84 -0.92 -24.35 19.79
C VAL A 84 -2.22 -24.16 19.01
N VAL A 85 -2.12 -24.11 17.68
CA VAL A 85 -3.28 -23.93 16.80
C VAL A 85 -3.26 -24.96 15.70
N ASP A 86 -4.38 -25.63 15.49
CA ASP A 86 -4.61 -26.50 14.35
C ASP A 86 -5.42 -25.73 13.32
N GLN A 87 -4.88 -25.53 12.12
CA GLN A 87 -5.49 -24.75 11.05
C GLN A 87 -5.74 -25.61 9.81
N CYS A 88 -6.95 -25.52 9.26
CA CYS A 88 -7.25 -26.01 7.93
C CYS A 88 -6.69 -25.07 6.86
N THR A 89 -5.82 -25.60 6.00
CA THR A 89 -5.23 -24.87 4.86
C THR A 89 -6.23 -24.58 3.75
N ARG A 90 -7.41 -25.20 3.81
CA ARG A 90 -8.43 -25.14 2.76
C ARG A 90 -9.55 -24.15 3.06
N CYS A 91 -10.28 -24.34 4.15
CA CYS A 91 -11.45 -23.52 4.49
C CYS A 91 -11.15 -22.37 5.46
N ALA A 92 -9.91 -22.27 5.96
CA ALA A 92 -9.48 -21.31 6.99
C ALA A 92 -10.06 -21.54 8.41
N HIS A 93 -10.69 -22.70 8.65
CA HIS A 93 -11.03 -23.14 10.01
C HIS A 93 -9.76 -23.26 10.86
N PHE A 94 -9.85 -22.91 12.14
CA PHE A 94 -8.79 -23.17 13.10
C PHE A 94 -9.36 -23.50 14.49
N ASN A 95 -8.56 -24.19 15.28
CA ASN A 95 -8.84 -24.44 16.69
C ASN A 95 -7.59 -24.17 17.54
N VAL A 96 -7.76 -23.51 18.68
CA VAL A 96 -6.67 -23.14 19.58
C VAL A 96 -6.72 -24.05 20.81
N HIS A 97 -5.54 -24.55 21.19
CA HIS A 97 -5.37 -25.50 22.27
C HIS A 97 -4.35 -24.97 23.26
N GLU A 98 -4.78 -24.66 24.48
CA GLU A 98 -3.87 -24.27 25.55
C GLU A 98 -2.90 -25.40 25.89
N LEU A 99 -1.62 -25.08 26.05
CA LEU A 99 -0.62 -26.04 26.50
C LEU A 99 -0.84 -26.34 27.98
N GLY A 100 -0.85 -27.64 28.31
CA GLY A 100 -1.17 -28.15 29.64
C GLY A 100 -2.64 -28.54 29.85
N ALA A 101 -3.53 -28.25 28.89
CA ALA A 101 -4.89 -28.79 28.88
C ALA A 101 -4.93 -30.20 28.26
N ALA A 102 -5.91 -31.02 28.65
CA ALA A 102 -6.19 -32.30 27.99
C ALA A 102 -6.78 -32.03 26.59
N VAL A 103 -6.08 -32.41 25.53
CA VAL A 103 -6.46 -32.08 24.14
C VAL A 103 -6.56 -33.35 23.29
N THR A 104 -7.73 -33.59 22.70
CA THR A 104 -7.91 -34.56 21.62
C THR A 104 -7.43 -33.96 20.30
N CYS A 105 -6.32 -34.48 19.77
CA CYS A 105 -5.80 -34.07 18.48
C CYS A 105 -6.62 -34.71 17.36
N VAL A 106 -7.26 -33.88 16.51
CA VAL A 106 -7.99 -34.36 15.34
C VAL A 106 -7.12 -34.10 14.10
N ALA A 107 -6.89 -35.11 13.27
CA ALA A 107 -6.06 -34.95 12.06
C ALA A 107 -6.81 -34.25 10.91
N GLN A 108 -8.14 -34.29 10.93
CA GLN A 108 -9.02 -33.83 9.86
C GLN A 108 -9.88 -32.65 10.31
N CYS A 109 -10.09 -31.71 9.40
CA CYS A 109 -10.90 -30.52 9.64
C CYS A 109 -12.38 -30.89 9.81
N PRO A 110 -13.06 -30.45 10.89
CA PRO A 110 -14.47 -30.76 11.11
C PRO A 110 -15.42 -30.08 10.12
N ILE A 111 -14.93 -29.11 9.33
CA ILE A 111 -15.73 -28.35 8.37
C ILE A 111 -15.64 -28.93 6.96
N CYS A 112 -14.44 -29.32 6.52
CA CYS A 112 -14.20 -29.72 5.13
C CYS A 112 -13.35 -30.98 4.97
N ASN A 113 -13.17 -31.74 6.06
CA ASN A 113 -12.40 -32.99 6.16
C ASN A 113 -10.93 -32.94 5.66
N HIS A 114 -10.42 -31.75 5.31
CA HIS A 114 -9.06 -31.56 4.84
C HIS A 114 -8.06 -31.64 6.00
N ALA A 115 -6.81 -31.98 5.71
CA ALA A 115 -5.76 -32.07 6.72
C ALA A 115 -5.57 -30.75 7.47
N LEU A 116 -5.36 -30.85 8.79
CA LEU A 116 -5.00 -29.73 9.64
C LEU A 116 -3.47 -29.59 9.74
N GLN A 117 -2.99 -28.35 9.74
CA GLN A 117 -1.60 -28.02 10.05
C GLN A 117 -1.51 -27.44 11.45
N ARG A 118 -0.53 -27.88 12.23
CA ARG A 118 -0.28 -27.39 13.58
C ARG A 118 0.77 -26.29 13.60
N GLY A 119 0.50 -25.21 14.32
CA GLY A 119 1.43 -24.12 14.61
C GLY A 119 1.54 -23.82 16.10
N GLY A 120 2.59 -23.10 16.50
CA GLY A 120 2.92 -22.76 17.89
C GLY A 120 4.17 -23.49 18.41
N PRO A 121 4.47 -23.41 19.71
CA PRO A 121 3.74 -22.65 20.74
C PRO A 121 3.70 -21.14 20.50
N PHE A 122 2.64 -20.48 20.93
CA PHE A 122 2.50 -19.02 20.86
C PHE A 122 1.75 -18.48 22.09
N TRP A 123 1.89 -17.17 22.36
CA TRP A 123 1.19 -16.48 23.43
C TRP A 123 -0.33 -16.45 23.23
N ALA A 124 -1.07 -17.06 24.17
CA ALA A 124 -2.53 -17.14 24.16
C ALA A 124 -3.22 -15.98 24.86
N GLY A 125 -2.50 -15.22 25.69
CA GLY A 125 -3.04 -14.11 26.45
C GLY A 125 -3.41 -12.88 25.60
N PRO A 126 -3.89 -11.81 26.27
CA PRO A 126 -4.16 -10.52 25.64
C PRO A 126 -2.91 -9.94 24.95
N LEU A 127 -3.11 -9.20 23.86
CA LEU A 127 -2.03 -8.55 23.11
C LEU A 127 -1.76 -7.09 23.53
N GLN A 128 -2.69 -6.53 24.29
CA GLN A 128 -2.79 -5.11 24.60
C GLN A 128 -3.16 -4.94 26.07
N GLU A 129 -2.64 -3.90 26.70
CA GLU A 129 -3.03 -3.50 28.05
C GLU A 129 -3.88 -2.22 27.95
N ARG A 130 -5.19 -2.34 28.25
CA ARG A 130 -6.17 -1.28 27.94
C ARG A 130 -5.91 0.02 28.70
N THR A 131 -5.41 -0.02 29.93
CA THR A 131 -5.21 1.20 30.73
C THR A 131 -4.07 2.06 30.17
N VAL A 132 -2.97 1.43 29.75
CA VAL A 132 -1.85 2.07 29.06
C VAL A 132 -2.29 2.62 27.71
N LEU A 133 -3.05 1.86 26.92
CA LEU A 133 -3.54 2.36 25.64
C LEU A 133 -4.49 3.55 25.79
N THR A 134 -5.39 3.52 26.78
CA THR A 134 -6.32 4.62 27.07
C THR A 134 -5.58 5.87 27.51
N THR A 135 -4.58 5.71 28.39
CA THR A 135 -3.72 6.82 28.84
C THR A 135 -2.92 7.39 27.67
N ALA A 136 -2.35 6.54 26.82
CA ALA A 136 -1.61 6.96 25.64
C ALA A 136 -2.48 7.69 24.61
N ALA A 137 -3.75 7.27 24.44
CA ALA A 137 -4.72 7.92 23.56
C ALA A 137 -5.15 9.31 24.07
N ALA A 138 -5.05 9.56 25.38
CA ALA A 138 -5.40 10.84 25.98
C ALA A 138 -4.27 11.89 25.95
N LEU A 139 -3.05 11.53 25.53
CA LEU A 139 -1.93 12.45 25.46
C LEU A 139 -2.10 13.50 24.33
N PRO A 140 -1.90 14.79 24.60
CA PRO A 140 -2.03 15.85 23.59
C PRO A 140 -0.92 15.76 22.52
N GLY A 141 -1.24 16.17 21.29
CA GLY A 141 -0.27 16.25 20.18
C GLY A 141 -0.04 14.94 19.40
N LEU A 142 -0.86 13.91 19.64
CA LEU A 142 -0.73 12.58 19.01
C LEU A 142 -2.01 12.13 18.28
N ASP A 143 -2.72 13.03 17.58
CA ASP A 143 -4.04 12.74 16.98
C ASP A 143 -4.07 11.53 16.04
N ALA A 144 -3.00 11.32 15.26
CA ALA A 144 -2.88 10.14 14.38
C ALA A 144 -2.68 8.83 15.18
N ALA A 145 -1.88 8.86 16.24
CA ALA A 145 -1.69 7.70 17.10
C ALA A 145 -2.95 7.41 17.92
N ARG A 146 -3.65 8.45 18.39
CA ARG A 146 -4.92 8.34 19.11
C ARG A 146 -5.95 7.56 18.31
N ARG A 147 -6.22 7.92 17.04
CA ARG A 147 -7.17 7.18 16.19
C ARG A 147 -6.78 5.71 15.99
N TYR A 148 -5.49 5.43 15.85
CA TYR A 148 -5.00 4.05 15.75
C TYR A 148 -5.23 3.29 17.06
N LEU A 149 -4.90 3.90 18.20
CA LEU A 149 -5.11 3.33 19.53
C LEU A 149 -6.59 3.11 19.84
N ASP A 150 -7.46 4.03 19.43
CA ASP A 150 -8.91 3.89 19.54
C ASP A 150 -9.40 2.64 18.77
N GLY A 151 -8.88 2.41 17.56
CA GLY A 151 -9.16 1.19 16.79
C GLY A 151 -8.69 -0.10 17.49
N VAL A 152 -7.52 -0.07 18.12
CA VAL A 152 -7.01 -1.20 18.93
C VAL A 152 -7.86 -1.41 20.19
N LEU A 153 -8.32 -0.33 20.82
CA LEU A 153 -9.17 -0.33 22.01
C LEU A 153 -10.62 -0.78 21.72
N LEU A 154 -11.04 -0.84 20.46
CA LEU A 154 -12.34 -1.42 20.06
C LEU A 154 -12.26 -2.92 19.79
N GLU A 155 -11.06 -3.51 19.74
CA GLU A 155 -10.87 -4.91 19.39
C GLU A 155 -11.24 -5.85 20.57
N GLU A 156 -11.90 -6.98 20.23
CA GLU A 156 -12.15 -8.09 21.14
C GLU A 156 -10.83 -8.74 21.56
N SER A 157 -10.41 -8.50 22.81
CA SER A 157 -9.09 -8.87 23.34
C SER A 157 -8.97 -10.32 23.77
N SER A 158 -10.09 -11.00 23.98
CA SER A 158 -10.11 -12.39 24.48
C SER A 158 -10.06 -13.44 23.38
N ALA A 159 -10.44 -13.09 22.15
CA ALA A 159 -10.36 -14.01 21.03
C ALA A 159 -8.89 -14.17 20.59
N PRO A 160 -8.38 -15.40 20.45
CA PRO A 160 -6.97 -15.63 20.16
C PRO A 160 -6.58 -15.26 18.72
N PHE A 161 -7.49 -15.30 17.75
CA PHE A 161 -7.21 -14.92 16.36
C PHE A 161 -8.44 -14.29 15.69
N TYR A 162 -8.20 -13.48 14.65
CA TYR A 162 -9.24 -12.99 13.75
C TYR A 162 -9.53 -13.94 12.59
N TYR A 163 -10.72 -13.81 12.00
CA TYR A 163 -11.09 -14.45 10.74
C TYR A 163 -11.08 -13.43 9.61
N SER A 164 -10.35 -13.71 8.54
CA SER A 164 -10.39 -12.90 7.33
C SER A 164 -11.60 -13.32 6.50
N VAL A 165 -12.58 -12.42 6.32
CA VAL A 165 -13.82 -12.73 5.60
C VAL A 165 -13.54 -13.22 4.18
N PRO A 166 -12.69 -12.56 3.36
CA PRO A 166 -12.36 -13.06 2.04
C PRO A 166 -11.75 -14.48 2.05
N ARG A 167 -11.00 -14.85 3.09
CA ARG A 167 -10.37 -16.17 3.18
C ARG A 167 -11.36 -17.28 3.56
N LEU A 168 -12.43 -16.98 4.30
CA LEU A 168 -13.51 -17.93 4.54
C LEU A 168 -14.17 -18.40 3.24
N PHE A 169 -14.23 -17.51 2.24
CA PHE A 169 -14.85 -17.80 0.95
C PHE A 169 -13.89 -18.33 -0.12
N ARG A 170 -12.59 -18.49 0.19
CA ARG A 170 -11.56 -18.90 -0.79
C ARG A 170 -11.86 -20.24 -1.48
N ALA A 171 -12.54 -21.15 -0.78
CA ALA A 171 -12.93 -22.44 -1.33
C ALA A 171 -14.03 -22.33 -2.40
N PHE A 172 -14.78 -21.21 -2.44
CA PHE A 172 -15.94 -21.00 -3.30
C PHE A 172 -15.61 -20.00 -4.41
N LYS A 173 -14.88 -20.46 -5.43
CA LYS A 173 -14.29 -19.62 -6.51
C LYS A 173 -15.30 -18.80 -7.33
N HIS A 174 -16.58 -19.11 -7.24
CA HIS A 174 -17.66 -18.47 -8.00
C HIS A 174 -18.62 -17.65 -7.13
N VAL A 175 -18.32 -17.51 -5.84
CA VAL A 175 -19.17 -16.78 -4.90
C VAL A 175 -18.42 -15.53 -4.43
N GLN A 176 -19.06 -14.37 -4.57
CA GLN A 176 -18.52 -13.14 -4.00
C GLN A 176 -18.73 -13.16 -2.48
N PRO A 177 -17.68 -12.91 -1.67
CA PRO A 177 -17.84 -12.74 -0.23
C PRO A 177 -18.80 -11.57 0.06
N PRO A 178 -19.58 -11.62 1.16
CA PRO A 178 -20.35 -10.48 1.62
C PRO A 178 -19.45 -9.31 2.03
N SER A 179 -20.03 -8.12 2.13
CA SER A 179 -19.37 -7.01 2.80
C SER A 179 -19.07 -7.37 4.25
N LEU A 180 -18.00 -6.78 4.82
CA LEU A 180 -17.64 -7.00 6.21
C LEU A 180 -18.79 -6.59 7.15
N ALA A 181 -19.50 -5.51 6.83
CA ALA A 181 -20.68 -5.05 7.56
C ALA A 181 -21.81 -6.09 7.54
N ALA A 182 -22.15 -6.63 6.37
CA ALA A 182 -23.18 -7.68 6.26
C ALA A 182 -22.79 -8.94 7.04
N PHE A 183 -21.52 -9.36 6.99
CA PHE A 183 -21.04 -10.51 7.75
C PHE A 183 -21.11 -10.26 9.27
N LYS A 184 -20.70 -9.07 9.74
CA LYS A 184 -20.82 -8.67 11.16
C LYS A 184 -22.29 -8.60 11.59
N HIS A 185 -23.16 -8.02 10.77
CA HIS A 185 -24.59 -7.93 11.07
C HIS A 185 -25.21 -9.31 11.19
N ALA A 186 -24.92 -10.23 10.26
CA ALA A 186 -25.40 -11.60 10.34
C ALA A 186 -24.93 -12.32 11.61
N LEU A 187 -23.66 -12.15 12.01
CA LEU A 187 -23.17 -12.70 13.28
C LEU A 187 -23.85 -12.07 14.51
N ARG A 188 -24.10 -10.76 14.50
CA ARG A 188 -24.84 -10.09 15.57
C ARG A 188 -26.30 -10.54 15.65
N SER A 189 -26.94 -10.81 14.52
CA SER A 189 -28.32 -11.32 14.48
C SER A 189 -28.46 -12.72 15.10
N ILE A 190 -27.38 -13.49 15.17
CA ILE A 190 -27.34 -14.78 15.88
C ILE A 190 -26.74 -14.67 17.29
N GLY A 191 -26.62 -13.44 17.83
CA GLY A 191 -26.28 -13.17 19.23
C GLY A 191 -24.78 -13.08 19.54
N HIS A 192 -23.93 -12.86 18.54
CA HIS A 192 -22.48 -12.74 18.76
C HIS A 192 -21.96 -11.30 18.63
N ASP A 193 -21.10 -10.92 19.59
CA ASP A 193 -20.31 -9.71 19.51
C ASP A 193 -19.18 -9.85 18.50
N VAL A 194 -19.01 -8.83 17.66
CA VAL A 194 -18.01 -8.85 16.58
C VAL A 194 -17.35 -7.48 16.43
N THR A 195 -16.02 -7.50 16.45
CA THR A 195 -15.15 -6.34 16.20
C THR A 195 -14.30 -6.59 14.94
N THR A 196 -13.54 -5.58 14.52
CA THR A 196 -12.49 -5.76 13.49
C THR A 196 -11.14 -5.86 14.18
N SER A 197 -10.20 -6.60 13.58
CA SER A 197 -8.82 -6.58 14.07
C SER A 197 -8.04 -5.41 13.47
N HIS A 198 -7.24 -4.71 14.30
CA HIS A 198 -6.32 -3.67 13.85
C HIS A 198 -5.23 -4.18 12.88
N LEU A 199 -5.06 -5.50 12.77
CA LEU A 199 -4.05 -6.15 11.93
C LEU A 199 -4.53 -6.44 10.49
N ASP A 200 -5.85 -6.53 10.28
CA ASP A 200 -6.48 -6.78 8.98
C ASP A 200 -7.85 -6.10 8.90
N PRO A 201 -8.02 -5.04 8.09
CA PRO A 201 -9.28 -4.31 8.00
C PRO A 201 -10.42 -5.14 7.40
N MET A 202 -10.12 -6.24 6.68
CA MET A 202 -11.13 -7.15 6.13
C MET A 202 -11.44 -8.33 7.06
N SER A 203 -11.05 -8.23 8.33
CA SER A 203 -11.23 -9.28 9.32
C SER A 203 -12.30 -8.98 10.36
N ILE A 204 -12.84 -10.06 10.90
CA ILE A 204 -13.66 -10.06 12.11
C ILE A 204 -12.89 -10.69 13.26
N LYS A 205 -13.14 -10.21 14.47
CA LYS A 205 -12.66 -10.83 15.70
C LYS A 205 -13.85 -11.01 16.64
N THR A 206 -14.03 -12.23 17.12
CA THR A 206 -15.23 -12.65 17.86
C THR A 206 -14.91 -13.88 18.71
N ARG A 207 -15.68 -14.07 19.78
CA ARG A 207 -15.71 -15.32 20.57
C ARG A 207 -16.59 -16.41 19.96
N SER A 208 -17.25 -16.15 18.83
CA SER A 208 -18.11 -17.12 18.14
C SER A 208 -17.39 -18.43 17.89
N SER A 209 -18.11 -19.54 18.01
CA SER A 209 -17.55 -20.83 17.62
C SER A 209 -17.31 -20.85 16.10
N SER A 210 -16.37 -21.68 15.66
CA SER A 210 -16.18 -21.90 14.22
C SER A 210 -17.49 -22.32 13.54
N ARG A 211 -18.34 -23.10 14.21
CA ARG A 211 -19.63 -23.56 13.68
C ARG A 211 -20.55 -22.38 13.35
N ASP A 212 -20.63 -21.39 14.22
CA ASP A 212 -21.50 -20.22 14.03
C ASP A 212 -20.96 -19.30 12.93
N ILE A 213 -19.64 -19.20 12.79
CA ILE A 213 -19.03 -18.47 11.67
C ILE A 213 -19.37 -19.14 10.33
N TYR A 214 -19.28 -20.47 10.26
CA TYR A 214 -19.64 -21.19 9.04
C TYR A 214 -21.15 -21.28 8.79
N SER A 215 -22.01 -21.09 9.80
CA SER A 215 -23.46 -20.99 9.59
C SER A 215 -23.80 -19.71 8.82
N VAL A 216 -23.13 -18.59 9.12
CA VAL A 216 -23.24 -17.34 8.35
C VAL A 216 -22.67 -17.49 6.93
N VAL A 217 -21.53 -18.16 6.76
CA VAL A 217 -20.98 -18.49 5.43
C VAL A 217 -21.99 -19.31 4.63
N LYS A 218 -22.61 -20.33 5.23
CA LYS A 218 -23.63 -21.16 4.61
C LYS A 218 -24.86 -20.34 4.21
N ALA A 219 -25.38 -19.52 5.12
CA ALA A 219 -26.51 -18.65 4.84
C ALA A 219 -26.24 -17.76 3.62
N TRP A 220 -25.05 -17.16 3.54
CA TRP A 220 -24.63 -16.37 2.39
C TRP A 220 -24.58 -17.19 1.10
N LEU A 221 -23.98 -18.39 1.13
CA LEU A 221 -23.91 -19.26 -0.05
C LEU A 221 -25.30 -19.60 -0.60
N VAL A 222 -26.27 -19.84 0.28
CA VAL A 222 -27.67 -20.12 -0.10
C VAL A 222 -28.30 -18.90 -0.79
N THR A 223 -28.02 -17.67 -0.34
CA THR A 223 -28.54 -16.47 -1.02
C THR A 223 -27.99 -16.26 -2.43
N GLN A 224 -26.82 -16.81 -2.74
CA GLN A 224 -26.13 -16.59 -4.01
C GLN A 224 -26.40 -17.70 -5.05
N ALA A 225 -26.90 -18.87 -4.63
CA ALA A 225 -27.22 -20.00 -5.51
C ALA A 225 -28.47 -20.74 -4.99
N PRO A 226 -29.68 -20.35 -5.43
CA PRO A 226 -30.93 -20.85 -4.85
C PRO A 226 -31.25 -22.31 -5.20
N SER A 227 -30.57 -22.93 -6.18
CA SER A 227 -30.81 -24.34 -6.54
C SER A 227 -29.97 -25.32 -5.70
N THR A 228 -30.58 -26.40 -5.24
CA THR A 228 -29.90 -27.48 -4.50
C THR A 228 -28.80 -28.17 -5.30
N ALA A 229 -28.89 -28.17 -6.63
CA ALA A 229 -27.87 -28.74 -7.53
C ALA A 229 -26.59 -27.88 -7.59
N GLU A 230 -26.71 -26.54 -7.61
CA GLU A 230 -25.57 -25.61 -7.58
C GLU A 230 -24.92 -25.54 -6.21
N LEU A 231 -25.71 -25.57 -5.14
CA LEU A 231 -25.20 -25.74 -3.77
C LEU A 231 -24.43 -27.05 -3.63
N SER A 232 -24.94 -28.16 -4.18
CA SER A 232 -24.27 -29.46 -4.17
C SER A 232 -22.97 -29.46 -4.99
N SER A 233 -22.90 -28.73 -6.10
CA SER A 233 -21.68 -28.60 -6.91
C SER A 233 -20.63 -27.68 -6.26
N LEU A 234 -21.06 -26.61 -5.58
CA LEU A 234 -20.19 -25.71 -4.79
C LEU A 234 -19.67 -26.36 -3.50
N LEU A 235 -20.45 -27.27 -2.90
CA LEU A 235 -20.14 -28.03 -1.69
C LEU A 235 -19.56 -29.42 -1.98
N SER A 236 -19.44 -29.83 -3.25
CA SER A 236 -19.04 -31.17 -3.74
C SER A 236 -17.64 -31.65 -3.32
N SER A 237 -16.99 -30.92 -2.43
CA SER A 237 -15.72 -31.30 -1.87
C SER A 237 -15.65 -31.19 -0.35
N SER A 238 -16.79 -31.28 0.34
CA SER A 238 -16.96 -32.13 1.53
C SER A 238 -18.40 -32.02 2.04
N GLN A 239 -19.04 -33.17 2.23
CA GLN A 239 -20.40 -33.31 2.77
C GLN A 239 -20.53 -32.62 4.14
N ALA A 240 -21.33 -31.56 4.19
CA ALA A 240 -21.91 -31.04 5.42
C ALA A 240 -23.44 -31.04 5.26
N VAL A 241 -24.08 -32.06 5.85
CA VAL A 241 -25.55 -32.22 5.93
C VAL A 241 -26.09 -31.15 6.88
N PHE A 242 -27.00 -30.26 6.45
CA PHE A 242 -28.02 -29.64 7.32
C PHE A 242 -29.19 -29.06 6.50
N LEU A 243 -30.41 -29.35 6.94
CA LEU A 243 -31.74 -29.18 6.30
C LEU A 243 -32.13 -27.74 5.94
N SER A 244 -33.05 -27.64 4.97
CA SER A 244 -33.54 -26.45 4.25
C SER A 244 -34.68 -25.69 4.94
N ALA A 245 -34.78 -24.39 4.67
CA ALA A 245 -36.06 -23.67 4.56
C ALA A 245 -35.99 -22.71 3.36
N ALA A 246 -37.13 -22.51 2.69
CA ALA A 246 -37.26 -22.11 1.29
C ALA A 246 -37.73 -20.65 1.09
N ARG A 247 -37.59 -20.21 -0.18
CA ARG A 247 -38.36 -19.16 -0.93
C ARG A 247 -38.06 -17.68 -0.61
N ASP A 248 -38.11 -16.72 -1.55
CA ASP A 248 -38.72 -16.63 -2.89
C ASP A 248 -37.87 -15.81 -3.88
N ALA A 249 -38.08 -16.06 -5.18
CA ALA A 249 -37.46 -15.40 -6.32
C ALA A 249 -38.38 -14.31 -6.90
N LYS A 250 -37.81 -13.21 -7.42
CA LYS A 250 -38.23 -12.57 -8.68
C LYS A 250 -37.37 -11.39 -9.14
N ASP A 251 -37.30 -11.31 -10.48
CA ASP A 251 -37.06 -10.17 -11.37
C ASP A 251 -35.63 -9.90 -11.90
N ASP A 252 -35.36 -10.59 -13.02
CA ASP A 252 -34.44 -10.27 -14.11
C ASP A 252 -35.07 -9.21 -15.05
N VAL A 253 -34.43 -8.06 -15.25
CA VAL A 253 -34.59 -7.23 -16.48
C VAL A 253 -33.27 -6.51 -16.79
N TRP A 254 -32.65 -6.85 -17.93
CA TRP A 254 -31.46 -6.18 -18.45
C TRP A 254 -31.82 -4.86 -19.15
N ALA A 255 -31.09 -3.78 -18.83
CA ALA A 255 -31.10 -2.53 -19.60
C ALA A 255 -29.83 -2.38 -20.46
N THR A 256 -30.00 -1.91 -21.69
CA THR A 256 -28.97 -1.71 -22.73
C THR A 256 -27.97 -0.58 -22.43
N PRO A 257 -26.71 -0.66 -22.92
CA PRO A 257 -25.68 0.35 -22.64
C PRO A 257 -25.93 1.64 -23.44
N THR A 258 -26.01 2.78 -22.74
CA THR A 258 -26.06 4.11 -23.36
C THR A 258 -24.65 4.56 -23.77
N LYS A 259 -24.46 4.95 -25.03
CA LYS A 259 -23.21 5.52 -25.56
C LYS A 259 -22.95 6.91 -24.98
N CYS A 260 -21.76 7.10 -24.43
CA CYS A 260 -21.21 8.40 -24.06
C CYS A 260 -21.02 9.28 -25.32
N THR A 261 -21.55 10.50 -25.30
CA THR A 261 -21.38 11.49 -26.35
C THR A 261 -19.97 12.08 -26.34
N ARG A 262 -19.39 12.14 -27.54
CA ARG A 262 -18.01 12.52 -27.84
C ARG A 262 -17.86 14.04 -27.83
N GLN A 263 -17.24 14.59 -26.79
CA GLN A 263 -16.46 15.84 -26.81
C GLN A 263 -15.57 15.84 -25.55
N HIS A 264 -14.25 16.05 -25.73
CA HIS A 264 -13.12 15.79 -24.80
C HIS A 264 -12.41 14.42 -24.89
N MET A 265 -12.39 13.78 -26.07
CA MET A 265 -11.48 12.65 -26.34
C MET A 265 -10.30 13.00 -27.27
N GLU A 266 -10.16 14.25 -27.68
CA GLU A 266 -9.09 14.72 -28.55
C GLU A 266 -8.31 15.83 -27.85
N ASP A 267 -6.98 15.69 -27.89
CA ASP A 267 -5.91 16.60 -27.41
C ASP A 267 -5.07 16.08 -26.24
N CYS A 268 -4.17 15.15 -26.55
CA CYS A 268 -2.89 14.97 -25.85
C CYS A 268 -1.92 14.16 -26.71
N SER A 269 -1.50 14.74 -27.81
CA SER A 269 -0.17 14.49 -28.38
C SER A 269 0.80 15.48 -27.74
N LEU A 270 1.25 15.19 -26.52
CA LEU A 270 2.37 15.92 -25.92
C LEU A 270 3.67 15.42 -26.57
N LEU A 271 4.00 15.97 -27.74
CA LEU A 271 5.39 16.18 -28.10
C LEU A 271 5.88 17.42 -27.32
N PRO A 272 7.10 17.40 -26.76
CA PRO A 272 7.60 18.55 -26.00
C PRO A 272 7.74 19.78 -26.92
N PRO A 273 7.35 20.99 -26.47
CA PRO A 273 7.78 22.21 -27.14
C PRO A 273 9.30 22.35 -26.99
N THR A 274 9.95 22.74 -28.08
CA THR A 274 11.35 23.17 -28.12
C THR A 274 11.55 24.34 -27.15
N SER A 275 12.36 24.13 -26.10
CA SER A 275 12.60 25.13 -25.07
C SER A 275 13.51 26.24 -25.59
N ALA A 276 13.10 27.50 -25.39
CA ALA A 276 14.00 28.64 -25.44
C ALA A 276 15.11 28.47 -24.38
N ALA A 277 16.35 28.67 -24.81
CA ALA A 277 17.55 28.49 -24.01
C ALA A 277 17.59 29.46 -22.82
N ILE A 278 17.65 28.92 -21.60
CA ILE A 278 18.08 29.67 -20.42
C ILE A 278 19.61 29.72 -20.49
N ARG A 279 20.18 30.92 -20.67
CA ARG A 279 21.62 31.14 -20.62
C ARG A 279 22.11 31.01 -19.17
N PRO A 280 23.01 30.08 -18.83
CA PRO A 280 23.66 30.11 -17.53
C PRO A 280 24.65 31.29 -17.45
N PRO A 281 24.93 31.83 -16.25
CA PRO A 281 25.97 32.82 -16.06
C PRO A 281 27.35 32.21 -16.37
N LEU A 282 28.32 33.07 -16.70
CA LEU A 282 29.72 32.74 -17.02
C LEU A 282 30.35 31.80 -15.97
N ALA A 283 30.23 30.50 -16.19
CA ALA A 283 30.90 29.46 -15.43
C ALA A 283 32.14 29.01 -16.21
N LEU A 284 33.21 28.67 -15.48
CA LEU A 284 34.38 28.03 -16.06
C LEU A 284 33.94 26.75 -16.78
N LEU A 285 34.13 26.72 -18.11
CA LEU A 285 33.74 25.63 -18.97
C LEU A 285 34.92 24.65 -19.09
N VAL A 286 34.72 23.42 -18.63
CA VAL A 286 35.73 22.36 -18.71
C VAL A 286 35.18 21.25 -19.57
N SER A 287 35.81 20.99 -20.72
CA SER A 287 35.46 19.86 -21.58
C SER A 287 36.09 18.57 -21.05
N ILE A 288 35.30 17.51 -20.92
CA ILE A 288 35.75 16.19 -20.47
C ILE A 288 35.51 15.18 -21.58
N ASP A 289 36.55 14.48 -22.00
CA ASP A 289 36.48 13.40 -22.98
C ASP A 289 36.26 12.05 -22.30
N THR A 290 35.83 11.03 -23.05
CA THR A 290 35.50 9.70 -22.49
C THR A 290 36.70 8.94 -21.94
N THR A 291 37.92 9.38 -22.27
CA THR A 291 39.17 8.82 -21.74
C THR A 291 39.51 9.36 -20.36
N ASP A 292 38.89 10.46 -19.96
CA ASP A 292 39.14 11.09 -18.67
C ASP A 292 38.37 10.38 -17.57
N ASP A 293 38.98 10.28 -16.38
CA ASP A 293 38.27 9.83 -15.19
C ASP A 293 37.32 10.94 -14.72
N LEU A 294 36.02 10.74 -14.95
CA LEU A 294 34.96 11.69 -14.59
C LEU A 294 34.97 12.04 -13.10
N ALA A 295 35.32 11.09 -12.21
CA ALA A 295 35.40 11.37 -10.78
C ALA A 295 36.52 12.35 -10.47
N SER A 296 37.73 12.08 -10.97
CA SER A 296 38.88 13.00 -10.84
C SER A 296 38.61 14.37 -11.45
N ALA A 297 37.91 14.43 -12.59
CA ALA A 297 37.56 15.69 -13.24
C ALA A 297 36.56 16.52 -12.40
N ILE A 298 35.57 15.86 -11.77
CA ILE A 298 34.71 16.52 -10.79
C ILE A 298 35.53 17.02 -9.61
N ASP A 299 36.43 16.21 -9.05
CA ASP A 299 37.25 16.57 -7.89
C ASP A 299 38.19 17.76 -8.18
N ALA A 300 38.78 17.82 -9.37
CA ALA A 300 39.65 18.91 -9.80
C ALA A 300 38.89 20.22 -10.14
N ALA A 301 37.63 20.13 -10.55
CA ALA A 301 36.86 21.30 -10.96
C ALA A 301 36.54 22.23 -9.76
N PRO A 302 36.63 23.56 -9.91
CA PRO A 302 36.22 24.48 -8.85
C PRO A 302 34.69 24.40 -8.61
N ALA A 303 34.26 24.72 -7.39
CA ALA A 303 32.83 24.77 -7.08
C ALA A 303 32.12 25.82 -7.97
N GLY A 304 30.99 25.44 -8.57
CA GLY A 304 30.24 26.22 -9.54
C GLY A 304 30.69 26.04 -11.00
N ALA A 305 31.71 25.22 -11.27
CA ALA A 305 32.14 24.94 -12.64
C ALA A 305 31.05 24.22 -13.46
N THR A 306 31.13 24.40 -14.77
CA THR A 306 30.32 23.65 -15.72
C THR A 306 31.21 22.67 -16.48
N LEU A 307 30.98 21.39 -16.24
CA LEU A 307 31.64 20.29 -16.92
C LEU A 307 30.80 19.86 -18.12
N CYS A 308 31.36 20.05 -19.30
CA CYS A 308 30.76 19.66 -20.57
C CYS A 308 31.28 18.29 -20.98
N LEU A 309 30.42 17.28 -20.91
CA LEU A 309 30.76 15.91 -21.23
C LEU A 309 30.62 15.66 -22.73
N ALA A 310 31.70 15.20 -23.36
CA ALA A 310 31.70 14.74 -24.73
C ALA A 310 30.73 13.55 -24.94
N ARG A 311 30.44 13.25 -26.21
CA ARG A 311 29.59 12.11 -26.57
C ARG A 311 30.30 10.80 -26.21
N GLY A 312 29.61 9.93 -25.48
CA GLY A 312 30.08 8.58 -25.20
C GLY A 312 29.67 8.06 -23.83
N SER A 313 30.37 7.03 -23.37
CA SER A 313 30.03 6.32 -22.13
C SER A 313 31.09 6.55 -21.06
N TYR A 314 30.68 7.11 -19.93
CA TYR A 314 31.51 7.33 -18.74
C TYR A 314 31.16 6.26 -17.72
N VAL A 315 32.07 5.32 -17.49
CA VAL A 315 31.84 4.18 -16.59
C VAL A 315 32.48 4.47 -15.25
N VAL A 316 31.64 4.58 -14.21
CA VAL A 316 32.05 4.91 -12.85
C VAL A 316 31.41 3.94 -11.87
N THR A 317 32.14 3.49 -10.85
CA THR A 317 31.57 2.59 -9.84
C THR A 317 30.54 3.34 -8.98
N THR A 318 30.93 4.49 -8.44
CA THR A 318 30.06 5.41 -7.72
C THR A 318 30.60 6.82 -7.91
N LEU A 319 29.78 7.71 -8.46
CA LEU A 319 30.11 9.12 -8.69
C LEU A 319 29.52 9.94 -7.54
N ARG A 320 30.37 10.42 -6.64
CA ARG A 320 29.98 11.24 -5.50
C ARG A 320 30.17 12.71 -5.83
N ILE A 321 29.13 13.51 -5.68
CA ILE A 321 29.16 14.95 -5.94
C ILE A 321 28.79 15.67 -4.64
N ALA A 322 29.79 16.28 -4.01
CA ALA A 322 29.65 16.96 -2.72
C ALA A 322 29.84 18.49 -2.81
N LYS A 323 29.94 19.04 -4.01
CA LYS A 323 30.13 20.48 -4.27
C LYS A 323 29.23 20.96 -5.40
N ALA A 324 29.02 22.27 -5.47
CA ALA A 324 28.21 22.84 -6.53
C ALA A 324 28.86 22.60 -7.90
N ILE A 325 28.13 22.03 -8.84
CA ILE A 325 28.64 21.77 -10.20
C ILE A 325 27.50 21.57 -11.20
N THR A 326 27.76 21.91 -12.46
CA THR A 326 26.87 21.60 -13.57
C THR A 326 27.51 20.51 -14.42
N LEU A 327 26.83 19.37 -14.57
CA LEU A 327 27.17 18.34 -15.55
C LEU A 327 26.21 18.45 -16.72
N GLN A 328 26.72 18.81 -17.89
CA GLN A 328 25.91 18.94 -19.10
C GLN A 328 26.50 18.19 -20.28
N SER A 329 25.66 17.65 -21.14
CA SER A 329 26.11 17.09 -22.42
C SER A 329 26.53 18.21 -23.38
N MET A 330 27.65 18.01 -24.10
CA MET A 330 28.14 18.92 -25.16
C MET A 330 27.17 19.04 -26.35
N CYS A 331 26.38 18.01 -26.61
CA CYS A 331 25.45 17.96 -27.73
C CYS A 331 24.05 17.86 -27.15
N GLY A 332 23.26 18.93 -27.23
CA GLY A 332 21.91 19.06 -26.66
C GLY A 332 20.82 18.08 -27.17
N GLY A 333 21.19 16.90 -27.66
CA GLY A 333 20.31 15.79 -27.98
C GLY A 333 20.32 14.71 -26.91
N GLU A 334 19.13 14.24 -26.52
CA GLU A 334 18.94 13.09 -25.62
C GLU A 334 19.77 11.88 -26.09
N GLY A 335 20.47 11.21 -25.18
CA GLY A 335 21.10 9.92 -25.49
C GLY A 335 22.58 9.95 -25.90
N SER A 336 23.18 11.13 -26.08
CA SER A 336 24.55 11.26 -26.60
C SER A 336 25.63 11.01 -25.53
N THR A 337 25.37 11.40 -24.29
CA THR A 337 26.28 11.23 -23.14
C THR A 337 25.65 10.30 -22.11
N VAL A 338 26.33 9.19 -21.82
CA VAL A 338 25.83 8.13 -20.95
C VAL A 338 26.76 7.97 -19.75
N VAL A 339 26.23 8.15 -18.54
CA VAL A 339 26.94 7.88 -17.28
C VAL A 339 26.46 6.55 -16.74
N ILE A 340 27.38 5.59 -16.67
CA ILE A 340 27.14 4.22 -16.21
C ILE A 340 27.71 4.08 -14.81
N GLY A 341 26.85 4.07 -13.79
CA GLY A 341 27.29 4.02 -12.41
C GLY A 341 26.21 4.41 -11.42
N HIS A 342 26.58 4.44 -10.14
CA HIS A 342 25.73 4.97 -9.08
C HIS A 342 26.06 6.44 -8.85
N VAL A 343 25.12 7.35 -9.08
CA VAL A 343 25.34 8.79 -8.84
C VAL A 343 24.79 9.15 -7.46
N VAL A 344 25.61 9.74 -6.61
CA VAL A 344 25.26 10.15 -5.24
C VAL A 344 25.57 11.63 -5.08
N ILE A 345 24.54 12.41 -4.79
CA ILE A 345 24.65 13.84 -4.50
C ILE A 345 24.51 14.03 -2.99
N GLU A 346 25.52 14.67 -2.38
CA GLU A 346 25.63 14.84 -0.94
C GLU A 346 26.28 16.19 -0.57
N GLY A 347 26.56 16.40 0.73
CA GLY A 347 27.24 17.60 1.21
C GLY A 347 26.43 18.90 1.12
N ASN A 348 25.09 18.82 1.04
CA ASN A 348 24.22 19.97 0.82
C ASN A 348 24.60 20.81 -0.44
N SER A 349 25.05 20.12 -1.49
CA SER A 349 25.53 20.74 -2.73
C SER A 349 24.38 21.20 -3.64
N SER A 350 24.69 22.14 -4.56
CA SER A 350 23.79 22.58 -5.62
C SER A 350 24.26 22.01 -6.96
N VAL A 351 23.60 20.97 -7.46
CA VAL A 351 24.04 20.23 -8.65
C VAL A 351 23.03 20.39 -9.78
N VAL A 352 23.51 20.62 -11.01
CA VAL A 352 22.69 20.63 -12.22
C VAL A 352 23.11 19.46 -13.11
N LEU A 353 22.14 18.65 -13.53
CA LEU A 353 22.31 17.56 -14.49
C LEU A 353 21.48 17.88 -15.73
N ASP A 354 22.13 18.03 -16.87
CA ASP A 354 21.48 18.45 -18.12
C ASP A 354 21.84 17.55 -19.31
N GLY A 355 20.84 16.98 -19.98
CA GLY A 355 21.04 16.23 -21.23
C GLY A 355 21.74 14.88 -21.05
N LEU A 356 21.72 14.31 -19.84
CA LEU A 356 22.47 13.08 -19.52
C LEU A 356 21.58 11.84 -19.54
N VAL A 357 22.15 10.71 -19.95
CA VAL A 357 21.57 9.38 -19.67
C VAL A 357 22.25 8.78 -18.46
N LEU A 358 21.49 8.52 -17.39
CA LEU A 358 21.99 7.84 -16.20
C LEU A 358 21.49 6.39 -16.18
N GLN A 359 22.43 5.45 -16.13
CA GLN A 359 22.12 4.04 -16.01
C GLN A 359 22.96 3.36 -14.92
N PRO A 360 22.39 2.41 -14.17
CA PRO A 360 23.15 1.63 -13.20
C PRO A 360 24.13 0.68 -13.94
N PRO A 361 25.18 0.22 -13.27
CA PRO A 361 26.11 -0.76 -13.85
C PRO A 361 25.40 -2.08 -14.15
N LYS A 362 25.95 -2.87 -15.10
CA LYS A 362 25.35 -4.15 -15.56
C LYS A 362 25.04 -5.13 -14.40
N ARG A 363 25.86 -5.11 -13.35
CA ARG A 363 25.66 -5.85 -12.10
C ARG A 363 25.62 -4.84 -10.94
N PRO A 364 24.45 -4.24 -10.66
CA PRO A 364 24.36 -3.25 -9.60
C PRO A 364 24.48 -3.91 -8.23
N THR A 365 25.14 -3.21 -7.31
CA THR A 365 25.20 -3.65 -5.92
C THR A 365 23.78 -3.60 -5.33
N PRO A 366 23.43 -4.55 -4.43
CA PRO A 366 22.18 -4.42 -3.69
C PRO A 366 22.24 -3.08 -2.93
N LYS A 367 21.17 -2.26 -3.06
CA LYS A 367 20.95 -0.98 -2.35
C LYS A 367 21.50 0.30 -2.99
N ALA A 368 22.11 0.27 -4.17
CA ALA A 368 22.64 1.49 -4.80
C ALA A 368 21.72 2.00 -5.92
N HIS A 369 21.03 3.12 -5.66
CA HIS A 369 20.16 3.81 -6.62
C HIS A 369 20.94 4.23 -7.88
N THR A 370 20.23 4.44 -8.99
CA THR A 370 20.84 5.02 -10.20
C THR A 370 21.22 6.47 -9.92
N LEU A 371 20.32 7.21 -9.29
CA LEU A 371 20.57 8.53 -8.71
C LEU A 371 20.03 8.59 -7.28
N LEU A 372 20.90 8.90 -6.31
CA LEU A 372 20.55 9.19 -4.93
C LEU A 372 20.89 10.64 -4.61
N VAL A 373 19.88 11.42 -4.22
CA VAL A 373 20.06 12.77 -3.66
C VAL A 373 19.87 12.67 -2.15
N SER A 374 20.99 12.63 -1.42
CA SER A 374 20.99 12.47 0.04
C SER A 374 20.88 13.80 0.78
N SER A 375 21.33 14.90 0.20
CA SER A 375 21.23 16.27 0.73
C SER A 375 21.52 17.27 -0.37
N GLY A 376 20.99 18.50 -0.26
CA GLY A 376 21.24 19.58 -1.22
C GLY A 376 20.12 19.80 -2.22
N ARG A 377 20.39 20.64 -3.22
CA ARG A 377 19.46 21.01 -4.28
C ARG A 377 19.94 20.47 -5.62
N VAL A 378 19.08 19.78 -6.34
CA VAL A 378 19.43 19.19 -7.63
C VAL A 378 18.43 19.61 -8.70
N SER A 379 18.93 20.15 -9.80
CA SER A 379 18.15 20.38 -11.01
C SER A 379 18.45 19.29 -12.03
N ILE A 380 17.42 18.60 -12.51
CA ILE A 380 17.52 17.53 -13.52
C ILE A 380 16.71 17.98 -14.73
N GLU A 381 17.39 18.23 -15.85
CA GLU A 381 16.77 18.74 -17.07
C GLU A 381 17.17 17.89 -18.28
N ARG A 382 16.22 17.59 -19.17
CA ARG A 382 16.47 16.81 -20.40
C ARG A 382 17.22 15.49 -20.17
N CYS A 383 17.06 14.87 -19.01
CA CYS A 383 17.79 13.67 -18.63
C CYS A 383 16.93 12.41 -18.82
N VAL A 384 17.61 11.30 -19.10
CA VAL A 384 16.99 9.97 -19.23
C VAL A 384 17.58 9.06 -18.16
N LEU A 385 16.80 8.74 -17.13
CA LEU A 385 17.21 7.92 -16.01
C LEU A 385 16.55 6.55 -16.13
N GLN A 386 17.35 5.51 -16.29
CA GLN A 386 16.82 4.19 -16.65
C GLN A 386 17.32 3.10 -15.74
N ARG A 387 16.41 2.15 -15.46
CA ARG A 387 16.66 0.93 -14.71
C ARG A 387 17.07 1.20 -13.26
N SER A 388 16.80 0.23 -12.41
CA SER A 388 17.35 0.19 -11.05
C SER A 388 17.66 -1.25 -10.66
N ALA A 389 18.44 -1.45 -9.59
CA ALA A 389 18.60 -2.78 -8.99
C ALA A 389 17.30 -3.24 -8.32
N ARG A 390 17.23 -4.53 -7.94
CA ARG A 390 16.06 -5.04 -7.20
C ARG A 390 15.90 -4.28 -5.89
N ASN A 391 14.65 -3.97 -5.54
CA ASN A 391 14.24 -3.30 -4.30
C ASN A 391 14.76 -1.87 -4.10
N ILE A 392 15.08 -1.15 -5.18
CA ILE A 392 15.46 0.26 -5.12
C ILE A 392 14.81 1.07 -6.25
N ALA A 393 14.65 2.37 -6.04
CA ALA A 393 14.15 3.32 -7.03
C ALA A 393 15.23 3.72 -8.06
N VAL A 394 14.82 4.20 -9.24
CA VAL A 394 15.74 4.80 -10.21
C VAL A 394 16.29 6.11 -9.64
N VAL A 395 15.39 6.99 -9.19
CA VAL A 395 15.73 8.24 -8.52
C VAL A 395 15.22 8.19 -7.09
N CYS A 396 16.11 8.44 -6.14
CA CYS A 396 15.78 8.53 -4.72
C CYS A 396 16.14 9.92 -4.19
N VAL A 397 15.16 10.59 -3.59
CA VAL A 397 15.27 11.91 -2.96
C VAL A 397 15.03 11.72 -1.47
N ALA A 398 16.06 11.91 -0.66
CA ALA A 398 16.05 11.60 0.77
C ALA A 398 16.47 12.80 1.63
N ASN A 399 16.08 12.78 2.91
CA ASN A 399 16.50 13.74 3.93
C ASN A 399 16.10 15.20 3.58
N ARG A 400 16.95 16.19 3.88
CA ARG A 400 16.74 17.62 3.57
C ARG A 400 17.13 17.95 2.12
N SER A 401 16.72 17.15 1.17
CA SER A 401 16.98 17.41 -0.25
C SER A 401 15.79 18.01 -0.98
N HIS A 402 16.09 18.78 -2.01
CA HIS A 402 15.12 19.33 -2.94
C HIS A 402 15.55 18.99 -4.37
N VAL A 403 14.66 18.36 -5.13
CA VAL A 403 14.90 18.05 -6.54
C VAL A 403 13.89 18.75 -7.41
N THR A 404 14.36 19.50 -8.40
CA THR A 404 13.54 20.00 -9.50
C THR A 404 13.85 19.15 -10.73
N MET A 405 12.84 18.52 -11.33
CA MET A 405 13.01 17.67 -12.51
C MET A 405 12.09 18.16 -13.63
N ARG A 406 12.66 18.45 -14.81
CA ARG A 406 11.92 18.96 -15.97
C ARG A 406 12.33 18.24 -17.25
N LEU A 407 11.37 18.07 -18.17
CA LEU A 407 11.64 17.55 -19.54
C LEU A 407 12.43 16.24 -19.52
N SER A 408 12.23 15.40 -18.50
CA SER A 408 13.06 14.24 -18.22
C SER A 408 12.24 12.95 -18.19
N ARG A 409 12.89 11.82 -18.45
CA ARG A 409 12.27 10.51 -18.49
C ARG A 409 12.85 9.57 -17.45
N ILE A 410 12.00 8.94 -16.65
CA ILE A 410 12.36 7.83 -15.76
C ILE A 410 11.73 6.55 -16.28
N SER A 411 12.50 5.48 -16.46
CA SER A 411 11.93 4.21 -16.88
C SER A 411 12.54 2.98 -16.22
N ASP A 412 11.73 1.91 -16.19
CA ASP A 412 12.17 0.55 -15.88
C ASP A 412 12.69 0.36 -14.43
N GLY A 413 12.11 1.10 -13.48
CA GLY A 413 12.42 0.99 -12.05
C GLY A 413 11.86 -0.28 -11.41
N LEU A 414 12.63 -0.98 -10.57
CA LEU A 414 12.20 -2.24 -9.97
C LEU A 414 11.37 -2.07 -8.68
N GLN A 415 11.62 -1.05 -7.86
CA GLN A 415 10.76 -0.66 -6.73
C GLN A 415 9.87 0.53 -7.10
N ALA A 416 10.49 1.62 -7.53
CA ALA A 416 9.80 2.83 -7.97
C ALA A 416 10.58 3.49 -9.10
N GLY A 417 9.92 4.34 -9.88
CA GLY A 417 10.61 5.25 -10.78
C GLY A 417 11.29 6.35 -9.96
N LEU A 418 10.46 7.21 -9.38
CA LEU A 418 10.86 8.26 -8.45
C LEU A 418 10.41 7.88 -7.03
N TYR A 419 11.31 8.03 -6.07
CA TYR A 419 11.02 7.83 -4.66
C TYR A 419 11.45 9.05 -3.84
N VAL A 420 10.52 9.63 -3.07
CA VAL A 420 10.75 10.82 -2.23
C VAL A 420 10.44 10.47 -0.77
N CYS A 421 11.44 10.57 0.11
CA CYS A 421 11.34 10.08 1.49
C CYS A 421 11.92 11.06 2.51
N GLY A 422 11.12 11.49 3.49
CA GLY A 422 11.48 12.48 4.52
C GLY A 422 11.90 11.92 5.89
N GLY A 423 12.13 10.60 5.99
CA GLY A 423 12.48 9.96 7.26
C GLY A 423 12.98 8.52 7.10
N PHE A 424 13.00 7.75 8.19
CA PHE A 424 13.44 6.35 8.16
C PHE A 424 12.49 5.51 7.28
N ASP A 425 12.95 5.14 6.10
CA ASP A 425 12.39 4.06 5.31
C ASP A 425 13.45 2.97 5.08
N TRP A 426 13.09 1.73 5.45
CA TRP A 426 13.87 0.51 5.29
C TRP A 426 14.39 0.30 3.86
N TYR A 427 13.72 0.85 2.83
CA TYR A 427 14.14 0.71 1.43
C TYR A 427 15.37 1.56 1.06
N CYS A 428 15.62 2.69 1.73
CA CYS A 428 16.71 3.60 1.37
C CYS A 428 18.07 3.25 2.00
N ASN A 429 18.14 2.44 3.06
CA ASN A 429 19.35 2.32 3.91
C ASN A 429 19.98 3.67 4.31
N VAL A 430 19.20 4.75 4.27
CA VAL A 430 19.59 6.05 4.79
C VAL A 430 19.03 6.10 6.21
N LEU A 431 19.90 5.78 7.18
CA LEU A 431 19.65 6.07 8.59
C LEU A 431 19.75 7.58 8.75
N THR A 432 18.63 8.30 8.75
CA THR A 432 18.64 9.70 9.19
C THR A 432 18.06 9.84 10.59
N LEU A 433 18.96 10.18 11.51
CA LEU A 433 18.65 10.75 12.82
C LEU A 433 18.13 12.19 12.73
N GLU A 434 18.19 12.79 11.53
CA GLU A 434 17.79 14.18 11.30
C GLU A 434 16.41 14.27 10.64
N THR A 435 15.49 14.91 11.35
CA THR A 435 14.18 15.33 10.86
C THR A 435 14.35 16.33 9.71
N GLY A 436 13.95 15.96 8.49
CA GLY A 436 14.09 16.78 7.29
C GLY A 436 13.12 16.39 6.19
N LYS A 437 12.36 17.35 5.66
CA LYS A 437 11.32 17.09 4.64
C LYS A 437 11.95 17.05 3.23
N ALA A 438 12.12 15.86 2.66
CA ALA A 438 12.51 15.71 1.26
C ALA A 438 11.40 16.26 0.35
N THR A 439 11.80 16.96 -0.71
CA THR A 439 10.87 17.59 -1.65
C THR A 439 11.27 17.33 -3.10
N ALA A 440 10.28 17.10 -3.97
CA ALA A 440 10.50 16.96 -5.40
C ALA A 440 9.44 17.73 -6.20
N ASP A 441 9.89 18.58 -7.11
CA ASP A 441 9.03 19.28 -8.07
C ASP A 441 9.29 18.73 -9.47
N VAL A 442 8.31 18.01 -10.02
CA VAL A 442 8.42 17.29 -11.28
C VAL A 442 7.45 17.89 -12.29
N SER A 443 7.97 18.34 -13.44
CA SER A 443 7.15 18.94 -14.49
C SER A 443 7.55 18.49 -15.89
N HIS A 444 6.58 18.27 -16.78
CA HIS A 444 6.85 17.83 -18.16
C HIS A 444 7.71 16.56 -18.24
N CYS A 445 7.50 15.62 -17.31
CA CYS A 445 8.26 14.38 -17.23
C CYS A 445 7.42 13.18 -17.62
N THR A 446 8.10 12.12 -18.04
CA THR A 446 7.49 10.80 -18.25
C THR A 446 8.10 9.78 -17.29
N ILE A 447 7.28 9.13 -16.47
CA ILE A 447 7.70 8.08 -15.53
C ILE A 447 6.95 6.80 -15.90
N GLU A 448 7.66 5.76 -16.34
CA GLU A 448 6.98 4.60 -16.91
C GLU A 448 7.65 3.24 -16.70
N ARG A 449 6.87 2.18 -16.88
CA ARG A 449 7.32 0.77 -16.88
C ARG A 449 8.00 0.33 -15.58
N SER A 450 7.64 0.95 -14.46
CA SER A 450 8.12 0.51 -13.15
C SER A 450 7.49 -0.82 -12.73
N ALA A 451 8.31 -1.77 -12.27
CA ALA A 451 7.82 -3.02 -11.67
C ALA A 451 7.21 -2.83 -10.27
N GLY A 452 7.41 -1.66 -9.65
CA GLY A 452 6.59 -1.21 -8.53
C GLY A 452 5.82 0.06 -8.87
N CYS A 453 5.95 1.11 -8.05
CA CYS A 453 5.20 2.36 -8.24
C CYS A 453 5.87 3.27 -9.28
N GLY A 454 5.13 4.17 -9.91
CA GLY A 454 5.73 5.22 -10.75
C GLY A 454 6.45 6.24 -9.86
N VAL A 455 5.65 6.91 -9.02
CA VAL A 455 6.10 7.84 -7.99
C VAL A 455 5.69 7.28 -6.63
N ASP A 456 6.63 7.27 -5.69
CA ASP A 456 6.44 6.80 -4.32
C ASP A 456 6.86 7.93 -3.35
N ILE A 457 5.99 8.28 -2.40
CA ILE A 457 6.14 9.42 -1.50
C ILE A 457 5.88 8.94 -0.08
N SER A 458 6.88 9.06 0.79
CA SER A 458 6.80 8.51 2.15
C SER A 458 7.50 9.38 3.20
N GLY A 459 7.30 9.01 4.48
CA GLY A 459 8.06 9.57 5.60
C GLY A 459 7.90 11.08 5.76
N GLY A 460 6.72 11.63 5.49
CA GLY A 460 6.46 13.06 5.58
C GLY A 460 7.00 13.91 4.41
N ALA A 461 7.58 13.29 3.37
CA ALA A 461 8.04 14.00 2.17
C ALA A 461 6.92 14.72 1.42
N ALA A 462 7.27 15.68 0.54
CA ALA A 462 6.33 16.27 -0.39
C ALA A 462 6.78 16.12 -1.85
N CYS A 463 5.82 15.90 -2.74
CA CYS A 463 6.06 15.84 -4.19
C CYS A 463 5.00 16.64 -4.93
N THR A 464 5.45 17.53 -5.82
CA THR A 464 4.61 18.29 -6.75
C THR A 464 4.78 17.68 -8.14
N LEU A 465 3.68 17.24 -8.74
CA LEU A 465 3.64 16.72 -10.11
C LEU A 465 2.80 17.67 -10.98
N SER A 466 3.37 18.11 -12.10
CA SER A 466 2.64 18.93 -13.08
C SER A 466 2.93 18.54 -14.53
N HIS A 467 1.96 18.60 -15.43
CA HIS A 467 2.16 18.39 -16.88
C HIS A 467 2.91 17.09 -17.22
N SER A 468 2.77 16.05 -16.39
CA SER A 468 3.61 14.84 -16.45
C SER A 468 2.79 13.58 -16.68
N ALA A 469 3.40 12.59 -17.34
CA ALA A 469 2.78 11.30 -17.63
C ALA A 469 3.37 10.19 -16.76
N ILE A 470 2.51 9.42 -16.09
CA ILE A 470 2.88 8.26 -15.27
C ILE A 470 2.14 7.03 -15.78
N ALA A 471 2.87 6.04 -16.31
CA ALA A 471 2.21 4.95 -17.04
C ALA A 471 2.87 3.57 -16.94
N ASN A 472 2.04 2.54 -17.11
CA ASN A 472 2.47 1.14 -17.24
C ASN A 472 3.26 0.61 -16.02
N CYS A 473 2.91 1.07 -14.81
CA CYS A 473 3.50 0.57 -13.57
C CYS A 473 2.77 -0.69 -13.06
N LYS A 474 3.51 -1.65 -12.50
CA LYS A 474 2.93 -2.91 -11.97
C LYS A 474 2.29 -2.76 -10.57
N LYS A 475 2.50 -1.62 -9.90
CA LYS A 475 1.71 -1.21 -8.71
C LYS A 475 0.90 0.05 -9.04
N SER A 476 0.79 0.97 -8.08
CA SER A 476 0.06 2.23 -8.25
C SER A 476 0.91 3.21 -9.07
N GLY A 477 0.26 4.07 -9.84
CA GLY A 477 0.96 5.10 -10.61
C GLY A 477 1.69 6.05 -9.68
N VAL A 478 0.93 6.66 -8.77
CA VAL A 478 1.43 7.50 -7.68
C VAL A 478 0.98 6.90 -6.35
N PHE A 479 1.91 6.74 -5.41
CA PHE A 479 1.65 6.20 -4.08
C PHE A 479 2.15 7.18 -3.02
N ALA A 480 1.24 7.77 -2.26
CA ALA A 480 1.54 8.63 -1.13
C ALA A 480 1.15 7.92 0.17
N HIS A 481 2.13 7.70 1.04
CA HIS A 481 1.93 7.01 2.30
C HIS A 481 2.78 7.59 3.43
N ALA A 482 2.58 7.11 4.65
CA ALA A 482 3.37 7.48 5.83
C ALA A 482 3.56 9.00 5.96
N PHE A 483 2.43 9.74 6.04
CA PHE A 483 2.40 11.21 6.14
C PHE A 483 2.91 11.98 4.92
N GLY A 484 3.15 11.31 3.78
CA GLY A 484 3.54 11.96 2.53
C GLY A 484 2.50 12.98 2.03
N THR A 485 2.98 14.02 1.35
CA THR A 485 2.14 15.06 0.73
C THR A 485 2.29 15.03 -0.79
N LEU A 486 1.19 14.89 -1.52
CA LEU A 486 1.14 14.97 -2.97
C LEU A 486 0.40 16.24 -3.41
N THR A 487 0.97 16.99 -4.34
CA THR A 487 0.24 18.00 -5.13
C THR A 487 0.35 17.60 -6.59
N MET A 488 -0.76 17.36 -7.28
CA MET A 488 -0.77 16.88 -8.66
C MET A 488 -1.73 17.73 -9.51
N ARG A 489 -1.23 18.25 -10.63
CA ARG A 489 -2.03 19.04 -11.59
C ARG A 489 -1.69 18.73 -13.03
N ASP A 490 -2.64 18.82 -13.95
CA ASP A 490 -2.37 18.69 -15.38
C ASP A 490 -1.61 17.38 -15.75
N CYS A 491 -1.80 16.31 -14.97
CA CYS A 491 -1.04 15.06 -15.10
C CYS A 491 -1.87 13.96 -15.75
N ARG A 492 -1.20 13.00 -16.41
CA ARG A 492 -1.84 11.82 -16.98
C ARG A 492 -1.31 10.54 -16.34
N VAL A 493 -2.14 9.88 -15.55
CA VAL A 493 -1.84 8.61 -14.87
C VAL A 493 -2.61 7.48 -15.55
N GLU A 494 -1.92 6.57 -16.25
CA GLU A 494 -2.61 5.56 -17.04
C GLU A 494 -2.03 4.14 -17.04
N LYS A 495 -2.91 3.15 -17.23
CA LYS A 495 -2.55 1.73 -17.44
C LYS A 495 -1.70 1.13 -16.31
N ASN A 496 -1.92 1.57 -15.09
CA ASN A 496 -1.26 1.04 -13.90
C ASN A 496 -2.04 -0.18 -13.36
N HIS A 497 -1.33 -1.16 -12.80
CA HIS A 497 -1.91 -2.43 -12.36
C HIS A 497 -2.63 -2.35 -11.00
N MET A 498 -2.34 -1.35 -10.18
CA MET A 498 -3.12 -1.05 -8.97
C MET A 498 -3.93 0.23 -9.17
N ALA A 499 -3.98 1.12 -8.17
CA ALA A 499 -4.69 2.38 -8.32
C ALA A 499 -3.92 3.33 -9.22
N GLY A 500 -4.61 4.29 -9.85
CA GLY A 500 -3.91 5.40 -10.49
C GLY A 500 -3.13 6.20 -9.45
N VAL A 501 -3.84 6.69 -8.44
CA VAL A 501 -3.28 7.36 -7.27
C VAL A 501 -3.77 6.64 -6.01
N GLU A 502 -2.85 6.33 -5.09
CA GLU A 502 -3.16 5.72 -3.81
C GLU A 502 -2.62 6.58 -2.67
N VAL A 503 -3.50 6.95 -1.73
CA VAL A 503 -3.20 7.83 -0.60
C VAL A 503 -3.54 7.10 0.69
N THR A 504 -2.54 6.80 1.51
CA THR A 504 -2.72 5.95 2.68
C THR A 504 -1.88 6.38 3.88
N THR A 505 -2.07 5.74 5.03
CA THR A 505 -1.27 5.94 6.24
C THR A 505 -1.09 7.43 6.56
N HIS A 506 -2.22 8.14 6.68
CA HIS A 506 -2.28 9.58 7.00
C HIS A 506 -1.58 10.51 6.00
N ALA A 507 -1.37 10.06 4.76
CA ALA A 507 -0.91 10.92 3.68
C ALA A 507 -2.02 11.89 3.21
N HIS A 508 -1.59 12.98 2.59
CA HIS A 508 -2.44 14.03 2.04
C HIS A 508 -2.19 14.22 0.55
N ALA A 509 -3.25 14.42 -0.24
CA ALA A 509 -3.14 14.74 -1.65
C ALA A 509 -4.04 15.91 -2.07
N SER A 510 -3.54 16.82 -2.90
CA SER A 510 -4.37 17.71 -3.73
C SER A 510 -4.20 17.30 -5.19
N ILE A 511 -5.29 16.98 -5.87
CA ILE A 511 -5.29 16.44 -7.23
C ILE A 511 -6.26 17.25 -8.08
N GLU A 512 -5.73 17.93 -9.10
CA GLU A 512 -6.46 18.91 -9.90
C GLU A 512 -6.24 18.68 -11.39
N THR A 513 -7.23 18.97 -12.24
CA THR A 513 -7.08 19.06 -13.71
C THR A 513 -6.37 17.87 -14.38
N SER A 514 -6.41 16.69 -13.76
CA SER A 514 -5.60 15.53 -14.15
C SER A 514 -6.46 14.39 -14.68
N TRP A 515 -5.84 13.52 -15.47
CA TRP A 515 -6.49 12.36 -16.09
C TRP A 515 -5.97 11.06 -15.48
N ILE A 516 -6.86 10.32 -14.85
CA ILE A 516 -6.54 9.05 -14.18
C ILE A 516 -7.35 7.95 -14.84
N VAL A 517 -6.73 7.24 -15.77
CA VAL A 517 -7.47 6.47 -16.77
C VAL A 517 -6.93 5.06 -16.99
N ARG A 518 -7.84 4.13 -17.30
CA ARG A 518 -7.48 2.76 -17.73
C ARG A 518 -6.64 1.99 -16.70
N GLY A 519 -6.79 2.25 -15.40
CA GLY A 519 -6.16 1.48 -14.32
C GLY A 519 -6.87 0.13 -14.08
N LEU A 520 -6.12 -0.85 -13.56
CA LEU A 520 -6.67 -2.18 -13.22
C LEU A 520 -7.30 -2.26 -11.81
N LYS A 521 -7.20 -1.20 -11.00
CA LYS A 521 -8.00 -1.01 -9.78
C LYS A 521 -8.75 0.33 -9.83
N GLY A 522 -8.91 0.99 -8.67
CA GLY A 522 -9.58 2.28 -8.57
C GLY A 522 -8.78 3.40 -9.22
N GLY A 523 -9.44 4.47 -9.65
CA GLY A 523 -8.74 5.65 -10.17
C GLY A 523 -7.91 6.30 -9.05
N ILE A 524 -8.60 6.82 -8.04
CA ILE A 524 -8.01 7.32 -6.80
C ILE A 524 -8.49 6.44 -5.64
N LEU A 525 -7.56 5.94 -4.84
CA LEU A 525 -7.84 5.13 -3.65
C LEU A 525 -7.32 5.85 -2.39
N LEU A 526 -8.20 6.08 -1.43
CA LEU A 526 -7.88 6.61 -0.11
C LEU A 526 -8.17 5.55 0.94
N HIS A 527 -7.20 5.24 1.80
CA HIS A 527 -7.46 4.38 2.95
C HIS A 527 -6.51 4.62 4.15
N SER A 528 -6.77 3.95 5.28
CA SER A 528 -5.92 4.01 6.47
C SER A 528 -5.56 5.43 6.92
N GLY A 529 -6.55 6.33 6.94
CA GLY A 529 -6.37 7.73 7.33
C GLY A 529 -5.93 8.68 6.20
N GLY A 530 -5.79 8.19 4.97
CA GLY A 530 -5.46 9.03 3.80
C GLY A 530 -6.54 10.06 3.50
N ARG A 531 -6.11 11.28 3.13
CA ARG A 531 -7.00 12.42 2.85
C ARG A 531 -6.71 13.06 1.52
N ALA A 532 -7.73 13.49 0.77
CA ALA A 532 -7.48 14.20 -0.48
C ALA A 532 -8.54 15.25 -0.84
N THR A 533 -8.08 16.31 -1.52
CA THR A 533 -8.93 17.19 -2.33
C THR A 533 -8.77 16.77 -3.79
N ILE A 534 -9.89 16.51 -4.45
CA ILE A 534 -9.95 15.95 -5.80
C ILE A 534 -10.87 16.85 -6.63
N GLN A 535 -10.30 17.60 -7.56
CA GLN A 535 -11.02 18.61 -8.32
C GLN A 535 -10.78 18.67 -9.81
N ASP A 536 -11.84 18.90 -10.58
CA ASP A 536 -11.75 19.17 -12.02
C ASP A 536 -10.96 18.09 -12.80
N ASN A 537 -10.97 16.85 -12.28
CA ASN A 537 -10.24 15.72 -12.88
C ASN A 537 -11.15 14.85 -13.75
N VAL A 538 -10.52 14.03 -14.58
CA VAL A 538 -11.19 12.99 -15.36
C VAL A 538 -10.74 11.61 -14.91
N MET A 539 -11.69 10.79 -14.48
CA MET A 539 -11.47 9.39 -14.11
C MET A 539 -12.22 8.51 -15.11
N HIS A 540 -11.50 7.81 -15.98
CA HIS A 540 -12.12 7.10 -17.11
C HIS A 540 -11.65 5.66 -17.25
N LYS A 541 -12.59 4.72 -17.40
CA LYS A 541 -12.32 3.30 -17.69
C LYS A 541 -11.41 2.61 -16.67
N ASN A 542 -11.55 2.96 -15.39
CA ASN A 542 -10.88 2.24 -14.31
C ASN A 542 -11.66 0.95 -13.97
N ALA A 543 -10.94 -0.11 -13.60
CA ALA A 543 -11.53 -1.44 -13.41
C ALA A 543 -12.21 -1.63 -12.04
N MET A 544 -11.98 -0.73 -11.07
CA MET A 544 -12.79 -0.61 -9.85
C MET A 544 -13.42 0.77 -9.79
N ALA A 545 -13.67 1.31 -8.59
CA ALA A 545 -14.32 2.60 -8.46
C ALA A 545 -13.48 3.74 -9.04
N GLY A 546 -14.12 4.75 -9.61
CA GLY A 546 -13.40 5.92 -10.10
C GLY A 546 -12.65 6.62 -8.97
N ILE A 547 -13.36 6.87 -7.87
CA ILE A 547 -12.81 7.35 -6.59
C ILE A 547 -13.30 6.41 -5.50
N ASP A 548 -12.37 5.92 -4.68
CA ASP A 548 -12.60 4.91 -3.65
C ASP A 548 -12.05 5.42 -2.31
N VAL A 549 -12.93 5.68 -1.35
CA VAL A 549 -12.57 6.23 -0.03
C VAL A 549 -13.00 5.23 1.03
N ARG A 550 -12.05 4.61 1.73
CA ARG A 550 -12.39 3.56 2.71
C ARG A 550 -11.57 3.61 3.98
N GLY A 551 -12.19 3.26 5.08
CA GLY A 551 -11.52 3.04 6.36
C GLY A 551 -11.49 4.28 7.24
N VAL A 552 -11.35 4.00 8.54
CA VAL A 552 -11.41 5.01 9.60
C VAL A 552 -10.39 6.13 9.37
N GLY A 553 -10.88 7.37 9.45
CA GLY A 553 -10.07 8.58 9.35
C GLY A 553 -9.75 9.01 7.92
N SER A 554 -10.13 8.22 6.91
CA SER A 554 -10.03 8.62 5.51
C SER A 554 -11.15 9.57 5.12
N ALA A 555 -10.77 10.64 4.42
CA ALA A 555 -11.71 11.69 4.02
C ALA A 555 -11.37 12.26 2.65
N ALA A 556 -12.39 12.55 1.84
CA ALA A 556 -12.20 13.18 0.53
C ALA A 556 -13.12 14.38 0.34
N VAL A 557 -12.60 15.44 -0.29
CA VAL A 557 -13.40 16.51 -0.88
C VAL A 557 -13.34 16.32 -2.39
N VAL A 558 -14.46 16.01 -3.02
CA VAL A 558 -14.57 15.61 -4.42
C VAL A 558 -15.47 16.59 -5.14
N HIS A 559 -14.89 17.47 -5.95
CA HIS A 559 -15.66 18.52 -6.61
C HIS A 559 -15.41 18.67 -8.11
N ARG A 560 -16.48 18.82 -8.89
CA ARG A 560 -16.43 19.08 -10.35
C ARG A 560 -15.60 18.07 -11.15
N ASN A 561 -15.54 16.81 -10.72
CA ASN A 561 -14.84 15.76 -11.46
C ASN A 561 -15.78 15.09 -12.46
N HIS A 562 -15.21 14.61 -13.56
CA HIS A 562 -15.89 13.76 -14.53
C HIS A 562 -15.44 12.31 -14.31
N VAL A 563 -16.29 11.51 -13.68
CA VAL A 563 -16.00 10.13 -13.29
C VAL A 563 -16.84 9.20 -14.14
N CYS A 564 -16.25 8.51 -15.13
CA CYS A 564 -17.04 7.78 -16.11
C CYS A 564 -16.51 6.43 -16.57
N ASN A 565 -17.43 5.58 -17.03
CA ASN A 565 -17.17 4.32 -17.71
C ASN A 565 -16.34 3.31 -16.91
N GLY A 566 -16.47 3.30 -15.59
CA GLY A 566 -15.81 2.35 -14.69
C GLY A 566 -16.52 0.99 -14.63
N ARG A 567 -15.81 -0.05 -14.19
CA ARG A 567 -16.39 -1.40 -14.02
C ARG A 567 -17.03 -1.64 -12.65
N ALA A 568 -16.82 -0.75 -11.69
CA ALA A 568 -17.51 -0.75 -10.39
C ALA A 568 -18.35 0.52 -10.26
N SER A 569 -18.40 1.13 -9.08
CA SER A 569 -19.17 2.35 -8.79
C SER A 569 -18.37 3.60 -9.18
N GLY A 570 -19.03 4.74 -9.42
CA GLY A 570 -18.31 5.96 -9.75
C GLY A 570 -17.46 6.47 -8.59
N ILE A 571 -18.14 6.85 -7.52
CA ILE A 571 -17.55 7.23 -6.25
C ILE A 571 -18.06 6.25 -5.19
N TYR A 572 -17.14 5.60 -4.48
CA TYR A 572 -17.45 4.60 -3.47
C TYR A 572 -16.86 5.01 -2.12
N VAL A 573 -17.69 5.07 -1.08
CA VAL A 573 -17.28 5.45 0.28
C VAL A 573 -17.68 4.34 1.26
N SER A 574 -16.73 3.83 2.05
CA SER A 574 -16.98 2.71 2.97
C SER A 574 -16.20 2.78 4.28
N ASP A 575 -16.58 1.94 5.23
CA ASP A 575 -15.81 1.63 6.45
C ASP A 575 -15.47 2.88 7.30
N HIS A 576 -16.48 3.68 7.67
CA HIS A 576 -16.35 4.92 8.45
C HIS A 576 -15.56 6.05 7.76
N ALA A 577 -15.36 5.95 6.45
CA ALA A 577 -14.84 7.05 5.67
C ALA A 577 -15.88 8.16 5.48
N HIS A 578 -15.41 9.35 5.15
CA HIS A 578 -16.23 10.51 4.86
C HIS A 578 -15.91 11.09 3.49
N ALA A 579 -16.91 11.52 2.73
CA ALA A 579 -16.67 12.29 1.51
C ALA A 579 -17.69 13.42 1.32
N ASP A 580 -17.18 14.61 0.99
CA ASP A 580 -17.99 15.71 0.48
C ASP A 580 -17.92 15.67 -1.05
N VAL A 581 -19.06 15.45 -1.70
CA VAL A 581 -19.15 15.18 -3.15
C VAL A 581 -20.05 16.24 -3.78
N VAL A 582 -19.46 17.21 -4.49
CA VAL A 582 -20.19 18.39 -4.98
C VAL A 582 -19.97 18.62 -6.48
N GLY A 583 -21.04 18.80 -7.26
CA GLY A 583 -20.92 19.26 -8.64
C GLY A 583 -20.26 18.28 -9.61
N ASN A 584 -20.22 16.98 -9.32
CA ASN A 584 -19.52 15.98 -10.14
C ASN A 584 -20.43 15.40 -11.24
N GLU A 585 -19.85 15.03 -12.37
CA GLU A 585 -20.52 14.25 -13.41
C GLU A 585 -20.09 12.78 -13.31
N ILE A 586 -21.05 11.89 -13.05
CA ILE A 586 -20.79 10.48 -12.76
C ILE A 586 -21.64 9.59 -13.67
N CYS A 587 -21.02 8.93 -14.65
CA CYS A 587 -21.79 8.24 -15.68
C CYS A 587 -21.18 6.94 -16.23
N GLY A 588 -22.03 6.04 -16.71
CA GLY A 588 -21.61 4.83 -17.43
C GLY A 588 -20.86 3.80 -16.56
N HIS A 589 -21.00 3.85 -15.24
CA HIS A 589 -20.44 2.85 -14.33
C HIS A 589 -21.31 1.58 -14.31
N ARG A 590 -20.70 0.42 -14.08
CA ARG A 590 -21.47 -0.86 -14.04
C ARG A 590 -22.24 -1.09 -12.74
N ARG A 591 -21.88 -0.40 -11.65
CA ARG A 591 -22.64 -0.39 -10.39
C ARG A 591 -23.36 0.94 -10.24
N ALA A 592 -23.32 1.55 -9.05
CA ALA A 592 -23.93 2.84 -8.80
C ALA A 592 -23.03 4.01 -9.20
N GLY A 593 -23.64 5.18 -9.43
CA GLY A 593 -22.89 6.43 -9.61
C GLY A 593 -22.16 6.80 -8.31
N LEU A 594 -22.94 7.03 -7.26
CA LEU A 594 -22.46 7.27 -5.91
C LEU A 594 -22.90 6.13 -5.00
N GLU A 595 -21.96 5.52 -4.28
CA GLU A 595 -22.24 4.40 -3.39
C GLU A 595 -21.61 4.64 -2.01
N THR A 596 -22.42 4.54 -0.95
CA THR A 596 -21.97 4.55 0.44
C THR A 596 -22.35 3.25 1.12
N THR A 597 -21.46 2.71 1.95
CA THR A 597 -21.70 1.45 2.67
C THR A 597 -21.26 1.49 4.13
N GLY A 598 -22.04 0.84 4.99
CA GLY A 598 -21.78 0.78 6.43
C GLY A 598 -21.89 2.16 7.09
N ASP A 599 -21.06 2.43 8.09
CA ASP A 599 -21.07 3.71 8.83
C ASP A 599 -20.32 4.85 8.10
N ALA A 600 -20.12 4.71 6.79
CA ALA A 600 -19.54 5.75 5.96
C ALA A 600 -20.56 6.86 5.69
N SER A 601 -20.06 8.09 5.55
CA SER A 601 -20.91 9.27 5.32
C SER A 601 -20.54 9.97 4.03
N ILE A 602 -21.56 10.37 3.28
CA ILE A 602 -21.40 11.20 2.09
C ILE A 602 -22.29 12.42 2.23
N THR A 603 -21.69 13.61 2.08
CA THR A 603 -22.44 14.85 1.85
C THR A 603 -22.46 15.10 0.35
N ALA A 604 -23.63 14.97 -0.30
CA ALA A 604 -23.74 15.11 -1.75
C ALA A 604 -24.64 16.29 -2.15
N SER A 605 -24.15 17.13 -3.07
CA SER A 605 -24.95 18.20 -3.69
C SER A 605 -24.55 18.42 -5.15
N ASP A 606 -25.50 18.83 -5.99
CA ASP A 606 -25.27 19.22 -7.40
C ASP A 606 -24.55 18.17 -8.28
N ASN A 607 -24.60 16.88 -7.92
CA ASN A 607 -23.99 15.82 -8.71
C ASN A 607 -24.96 15.31 -9.78
N ARG A 608 -24.44 15.15 -11.01
CA ARG A 608 -25.18 14.56 -12.12
C ARG A 608 -24.77 13.09 -12.28
N CYS A 609 -25.61 12.18 -11.80
CA CYS A 609 -25.43 10.74 -11.97
C CYS A 609 -26.36 10.23 -13.08
N VAL A 610 -25.80 9.69 -14.17
CA VAL A 610 -26.59 9.23 -15.32
C VAL A 610 -26.03 7.96 -15.96
N GLY A 611 -26.90 6.99 -16.22
CA GLY A 611 -26.59 5.82 -17.05
C GLY A 611 -25.66 4.85 -16.35
N ASN A 612 -25.76 4.76 -15.01
CA ASN A 612 -25.05 3.78 -14.21
C ASN A 612 -25.88 2.47 -14.11
N GLY A 613 -25.21 1.32 -13.99
CA GLY A 613 -25.80 -0.01 -14.21
C GLY A 613 -26.67 -0.55 -13.07
N ARG A 614 -26.57 0.04 -11.87
CA ARG A 614 -27.50 -0.21 -10.75
C ARG A 614 -28.31 1.06 -10.46
N ASN A 615 -28.17 1.62 -9.25
CA ASN A 615 -28.81 2.85 -8.85
C ASN A 615 -27.90 4.05 -9.14
N GLU A 616 -28.46 5.23 -9.38
CA GLU A 616 -27.62 6.43 -9.49
C GLU A 616 -26.97 6.77 -8.15
N LEU A 617 -27.71 6.58 -7.06
CA LEU A 617 -27.27 6.69 -5.67
C LEU A 617 -27.61 5.39 -4.93
N GLU A 618 -26.64 4.78 -4.24
CA GLU A 618 -26.83 3.56 -3.45
C GLU A 618 -26.27 3.76 -2.03
N ALA A 619 -27.09 3.52 -1.01
CA ALA A 619 -26.69 3.57 0.40
C ALA A 619 -27.12 2.27 1.08
N THR A 620 -26.16 1.54 1.67
CA THR A 620 -26.41 0.21 2.26
C THR A 620 -25.78 0.01 3.63
#